data_AF-A0A545UWF7-F1
#
_entry.id   AF-A0A545UWF7-F1
#
_cell.length_a   1.000
_cell.length_b   1.000
_cell.length_c   1.000
_cell.angle_alpha   90.00
_cell.angle_beta   90.00
_cell.angle_gamma   90.00
#
_symmetry.space_group_name_H-M   'P 1'
#
loop_
_entity.id
_entity.type
_entity.pdbx_description
1 polymer ?
#
loop_
_entity_poly.entity_id
_entity_poly.type
_entity_poly.pdbx_seq_one_letter_code
_entity_poly.pdbx_strand_id
1 'polypeptide(L)'
;MPSNIVQSHVEISSHEVDDFEALPIIDLGALRSPDIQERRKLARKIDRACADVGFFYVKVRTFVARASRGYCPKLLMQGRINQNHGVSEELISATYEMAHRFFALEEEEKMKFFLGKSKVCR
;
A
#
# COMPACT_ATOMS: atom_id res chain seq x y z
N MET A 1 -29.50 -1.50 -12.26
CA MET A 1 -28.98 -1.14 -10.92
C MET A 1 -30.15 -0.80 -10.02
N PRO A 2 -30.10 -1.13 -8.71
CA PRO A 2 -31.20 -0.81 -7.81
C PRO A 2 -31.34 0.71 -7.70
N SER A 3 -32.58 1.19 -7.62
CA SER A 3 -32.96 2.62 -7.65
C SER A 3 -32.50 3.44 -6.45
N ASN A 4 -31.90 2.80 -5.45
CA ASN A 4 -31.37 3.39 -4.23
C ASN A 4 -29.88 3.77 -4.32
N ILE A 5 -29.17 3.39 -5.38
CA ILE A 5 -27.85 3.96 -5.69
C ILE A 5 -28.10 5.26 -6.45
N VAL A 6 -28.43 6.29 -5.69
CA VAL A 6 -28.39 7.65 -6.20
C VAL A 6 -26.93 8.07 -6.10
N GLN A 7 -26.26 8.31 -7.22
CA GLN A 7 -25.10 9.20 -7.20
C GLN A 7 -25.66 10.55 -6.77
N SER A 8 -25.71 10.81 -5.46
CA SER A 8 -25.92 12.16 -4.99
C SER A 8 -24.87 12.99 -5.73
N HIS A 9 -25.32 14.03 -6.41
CA HIS A 9 -24.42 15.09 -6.83
C HIS A 9 -23.73 15.56 -5.56
N VAL A 10 -22.54 15.03 -5.29
CA VAL A 10 -21.62 15.66 -4.38
C VAL A 10 -21.35 16.98 -5.07
N GLU A 11 -21.90 18.06 -4.52
CA GLU A 11 -21.40 19.39 -4.81
C GLU A 11 -19.94 19.37 -4.35
N ILE A 12 -19.06 19.02 -5.28
CA ILE A 12 -17.63 19.16 -5.11
C ILE A 12 -17.47 20.67 -4.94
N SER A 13 -17.37 21.14 -3.70
CA SER A 13 -17.10 22.54 -3.43
C SER A 13 -15.86 22.86 -4.25
N SER A 14 -15.97 23.82 -5.15
CA SER A 14 -14.89 24.30 -5.99
C SER A 14 -13.85 25.06 -5.16
N HIS A 15 -13.30 24.40 -4.14
CA HIS A 15 -11.93 24.66 -3.77
C HIS A 15 -11.11 24.30 -5.01
N GLU A 16 -10.31 25.28 -5.43
CA GLU A 16 -9.40 25.18 -6.56
C GLU A 16 -8.87 23.75 -6.59
N VAL A 17 -9.16 23.04 -7.68
CA VAL A 17 -8.55 21.74 -7.92
C VAL A 17 -7.08 22.07 -8.03
N ASP A 18 -6.38 21.98 -6.91
CA ASP A 18 -4.95 22.17 -6.86
C ASP A 18 -4.45 21.05 -7.76
N ASP A 19 -4.00 21.43 -8.96
CA ASP A 19 -3.68 20.54 -10.07
C ASP A 19 -2.44 19.73 -9.67
N PHE A 20 -2.63 18.73 -8.81
CA PHE A 20 -1.61 17.76 -8.52
C PHE A 20 -1.54 16.82 -9.72
N GLU A 21 -0.70 17.21 -10.69
CA GLU A 21 -0.50 16.49 -11.97
C GLU A 21 -0.16 15.00 -11.77
N ALA A 22 0.39 14.60 -10.62
CA ALA A 22 0.64 13.21 -10.30
C ALA A 22 0.67 12.94 -8.79
N LEU A 23 0.10 11.80 -8.37
CA LEU A 23 0.30 11.26 -7.03
C LEU A 23 1.78 10.90 -6.82
N PRO A 24 2.44 11.42 -5.77
CA PRO A 24 3.85 11.12 -5.52
C PRO A 24 4.10 9.62 -5.35
N ILE A 25 5.15 9.09 -5.97
CA ILE A 25 5.64 7.72 -5.74
C ILE A 25 6.95 7.82 -4.96
N ILE A 26 6.96 7.33 -3.72
CA ILE A 26 8.09 7.44 -2.79
C ILE A 26 8.75 6.08 -2.55
N ASP A 27 10.07 6.04 -2.74
CA ASP A 27 10.90 4.88 -2.41
C ASP A 27 11.38 4.93 -0.96
N LEU A 28 10.85 4.04 -0.13
CA LEU A 28 11.22 3.91 1.28
C LEU A 28 12.51 3.12 1.53
N GLY A 29 13.24 2.69 0.48
CA GLY A 29 14.47 1.91 0.61
C GLY A 29 15.54 2.64 1.41
N ALA A 30 15.58 3.98 1.31
CA ALA A 30 16.50 4.80 2.09
C ALA A 30 16.23 4.76 3.60
N LEU A 31 15.07 4.29 4.08
CA LEU A 31 14.82 4.12 5.53
C LEU A 31 15.86 3.22 6.20
N ARG A 32 16.35 2.20 5.47
CA ARG A 32 17.36 1.26 5.95
C ARG A 32 18.80 1.69 5.63
N SER A 33 18.99 2.85 5.01
CA SER A 33 20.33 3.37 4.71
C SER A 33 21.10 3.58 6.01
N PRO A 34 22.40 3.21 6.09
CA PRO A 34 23.24 3.57 7.24
C PRO A 34 23.46 5.09 7.34
N ASP A 35 23.40 5.81 6.22
CA ASP A 35 23.58 7.27 6.17
C ASP A 35 22.32 8.00 6.66
N ILE A 36 22.49 8.81 7.70
CA ILE A 36 21.44 9.65 8.28
C ILE A 36 20.97 10.74 7.30
N GLN A 37 21.82 11.26 6.42
CA GLN A 37 21.43 12.31 5.48
C GLN A 37 20.46 11.78 4.43
N GLU A 38 20.68 10.55 3.94
CA GLU A 38 19.74 9.87 3.04
C GLU A 38 18.40 9.60 3.71
N ARG A 39 18.39 9.17 4.98
CA ARG A 39 17.15 9.03 5.77
C ARG A 39 16.42 10.37 5.93
N ARG A 40 17.15 11.45 6.25
CA ARG A 40 16.58 12.80 6.40
C ARG A 40 16.01 13.34 5.08
N LYS A 41 16.67 13.06 3.96
CA LYS A 41 16.19 13.46 2.63
C LYS A 41 14.88 12.77 2.28
N LEU A 42 14.77 11.47 2.58
CA LEU A 42 13.53 10.72 2.41
C LEU A 42 12.41 11.26 3.32
N ALA A 43 12.70 11.51 4.60
CA ALA A 43 11.71 12.06 5.53
C ALA A 43 11.11 13.39 5.03
N ARG A 44 11.93 14.30 4.48
CA ARG A 44 11.44 15.55 3.89
C ARG A 44 10.54 15.34 2.66
N LYS A 45 10.76 14.28 1.89
CA LYS A 45 9.88 13.94 0.75
C LYS A 45 8.52 13.46 1.23
N ILE A 46 8.50 12.63 2.27
CA ILE A 46 7.25 12.14 2.88
C ILE A 46 6.48 13.33 3.48
N ASP A 47 7.17 14.19 4.22
CA ASP A 47 6.60 15.41 4.81
C ASP A 47 5.90 16.29 3.77
N ARG A 48 6.58 16.59 2.65
CA ARG A 48 5.97 17.32 1.52
C ARG A 48 4.78 16.60 0.91
N ALA A 49 4.88 15.29 0.65
CA ALA A 49 3.75 14.56 0.08
C ALA A 49 2.52 14.58 0.99
N CYS A 50 2.70 14.55 2.31
CA CYS A 50 1.62 14.71 3.27
C CYS A 50 1.07 16.15 3.32
N ALA A 51 1.93 17.17 3.25
CA ALA A 51 1.53 18.57 3.33
C ALA A 51 0.85 19.08 2.04
N ASP A 52 1.36 18.66 0.88
CA ASP A 52 0.92 19.15 -0.42
C ASP A 52 -0.29 18.32 -0.91
N VAL A 53 -0.19 16.98 -0.93
CA VAL A 53 -1.20 16.10 -1.56
C VAL A 53 -2.05 15.32 -0.54
N GLY A 54 -1.50 15.01 0.63
CA GLY A 54 -2.12 14.16 1.65
C GLY A 54 -2.06 12.65 1.37
N PHE A 55 -1.71 12.25 0.15
CA PHE A 55 -1.58 10.84 -0.27
C PHE A 55 -0.36 10.63 -1.16
N PHE A 56 0.21 9.42 -1.12
CA PHE A 56 1.30 8.99 -2.00
C PHE A 56 1.34 7.46 -2.14
N TYR A 57 1.91 6.98 -3.24
CA TYR A 57 2.25 5.57 -3.41
C TYR A 57 3.64 5.27 -2.88
N VAL A 58 3.82 4.08 -2.32
CA VAL A 58 5.13 3.59 -1.90
C VAL A 58 5.67 2.61 -2.92
N LYS A 59 6.95 2.77 -3.29
CA LYS A 59 7.68 1.82 -4.14
C LYS A 59 9.12 1.68 -3.67
N VAL A 60 9.45 0.65 -2.91
CA VAL A 60 10.83 0.40 -2.47
C VAL A 60 11.66 -0.26 -3.56
N ARG A 61 12.81 0.26 -3.98
CA ARG A 61 13.75 -0.50 -4.81
C ARG A 61 14.67 -1.32 -3.91
N THR A 62 14.61 -2.64 -3.98
CA THR A 62 15.56 -3.50 -3.26
C THR A 62 16.98 -3.26 -3.78
N PHE A 63 17.87 -2.79 -2.90
CA PHE A 63 19.30 -2.78 -3.13
C PHE A 63 19.77 -4.24 -3.07
N VAL A 64 20.04 -4.85 -4.23
CA VAL A 64 20.80 -6.11 -4.24
C VAL A 64 22.22 -5.73 -3.85
N ALA A 65 22.64 -6.09 -2.64
CA ALA A 65 24.05 -6.15 -2.32
C ALA A 65 24.69 -7.07 -3.36
N ARG A 66 25.52 -6.50 -4.25
CA ARG A 66 26.30 -7.27 -5.22
C ARG A 66 27.10 -8.27 -4.41
N ALA A 67 26.74 -9.55 -4.50
CA ALA A 67 27.51 -10.61 -3.88
C ALA A 67 28.96 -10.50 -4.36
N SER A 68 29.87 -10.24 -3.42
CA SER A 68 31.30 -10.46 -3.59
C SER A 68 31.49 -11.89 -4.11
N ARG A 69 32.26 -12.04 -5.19
CA ARG A 69 32.49 -13.30 -5.90
C ARG A 69 32.79 -14.45 -4.92
N GLY A 70 31.94 -15.48 -4.89
CA GLY A 70 32.24 -16.72 -4.18
C GLY A 70 31.03 -17.57 -3.80
N TYR A 71 30.67 -18.50 -4.69
CA TYR A 71 30.20 -19.86 -4.37
C TYR A 71 28.81 -20.07 -3.72
N CYS A 72 27.86 -20.63 -4.49
CA CYS A 72 27.20 -21.95 -4.32
C CYS A 72 25.86 -22.00 -5.12
N PRO A 73 25.79 -22.57 -6.34
CA PRO A 73 24.64 -22.37 -7.22
C PRO A 73 23.75 -23.61 -7.29
N LYS A 74 22.90 -23.88 -6.28
CA LYS A 74 21.74 -24.81 -6.45
C LYS A 74 20.47 -24.48 -5.65
N LEU A 75 20.35 -23.30 -5.02
CA LEU A 75 19.10 -22.90 -4.34
C LEU A 75 18.79 -21.41 -4.53
N LEU A 76 18.82 -20.94 -5.78
CA LEU A 76 18.38 -19.58 -6.15
C LEU A 76 17.49 -19.64 -7.40
N MET A 77 16.46 -20.48 -7.35
CA MET A 77 15.37 -20.56 -8.33
C MET A 77 14.01 -20.49 -7.62
N GLN A 78 13.87 -19.55 -6.69
CA GLN A 78 12.55 -19.07 -6.29
C GLN A 78 12.55 -17.54 -6.33
N GLY A 79 11.67 -17.01 -7.17
CA GLY A 79 11.07 -15.68 -7.09
C GLY A 79 12.00 -14.53 -6.76
N ARG A 80 12.36 -13.74 -7.77
CA ARG A 80 12.79 -12.36 -7.57
C ARG A 80 11.70 -11.62 -6.77
N ILE A 81 11.92 -11.48 -5.48
CA ILE A 81 11.04 -10.76 -4.56
C ILE A 81 11.13 -9.26 -4.84
N ASN A 82 10.15 -8.75 -5.59
CA ASN A 82 9.85 -7.33 -5.71
C ASN A 82 9.30 -6.80 -4.36
N GLN A 83 10.07 -6.91 -3.27
CA GLN A 83 9.62 -6.50 -1.93
C GLN A 83 9.71 -4.98 -1.78
N ASN A 84 8.76 -4.30 -2.42
CA ASN A 84 8.78 -2.87 -2.68
C ASN A 84 7.97 -2.03 -1.66
N HIS A 85 7.96 -2.44 -0.38
CA HIS A 85 7.57 -1.67 0.82
C HIS A 85 7.90 -2.46 2.12
N GLY A 86 8.73 -3.51 1.99
CA GLY A 86 9.02 -4.44 3.09
C GLY A 86 7.95 -5.50 3.35
N VAL A 87 6.88 -5.57 2.54
CA VAL A 87 5.88 -6.64 2.59
C VAL A 87 6.09 -7.56 1.38
N SER A 88 5.99 -8.88 1.58
CA SER A 88 6.16 -9.86 0.51
C SER A 88 4.96 -9.89 -0.42
N GLU A 89 5.23 -10.10 -1.72
CA GLU A 89 4.18 -10.27 -2.73
C GLU A 89 3.27 -11.46 -2.41
N GLU A 90 3.86 -12.54 -1.88
CA GLU A 90 3.12 -13.72 -1.42
C GLU A 90 2.11 -13.37 -0.32
N LEU A 91 2.50 -12.53 0.64
CA LEU A 91 1.61 -12.09 1.71
C LEU A 91 0.51 -11.18 1.17
N ILE A 92 0.83 -10.29 0.22
CA ILE A 92 -0.16 -9.45 -0.46
C ILE A 92 -1.19 -10.35 -1.18
N SER A 93 -0.71 -11.29 -2.00
CA SER A 93 -1.55 -12.23 -2.74
C SER A 93 -2.43 -13.08 -1.82
N ALA A 94 -1.86 -13.65 -0.76
CA ALA A 94 -2.61 -14.45 0.21
C ALA A 94 -3.68 -13.62 0.94
N THR A 95 -3.40 -12.35 1.22
CA THR A 95 -4.37 -11.42 1.82
C THR A 95 -5.55 -11.18 0.88
N TYR A 96 -5.29 -10.93 -0.41
CA TYR A 96 -6.34 -10.76 -1.41
C TYR A 96 -7.14 -12.05 -1.63
N GLU A 97 -6.49 -13.21 -1.69
CA GLU A 97 -7.17 -14.50 -1.81
C GLU A 97 -8.13 -14.73 -0.63
N MET A 98 -7.68 -14.44 0.58
CA MET A 98 -8.54 -14.53 1.76
C MET A 98 -9.73 -13.58 1.69
N ALA A 99 -9.51 -12.34 1.24
CA ALA A 99 -10.59 -11.38 1.03
C ALA A 99 -11.60 -11.91 0.00
N HIS A 100 -11.14 -12.41 -1.15
CA HIS A 100 -12.00 -13.01 -2.16
C HIS A 100 -12.82 -14.19 -1.60
N ARG A 101 -12.17 -15.09 -0.87
CA ARG A 101 -12.83 -16.22 -0.22
C ARG A 101 -13.91 -15.77 0.77
N PHE A 102 -13.62 -14.76 1.59
CA PHE A 102 -14.57 -14.24 2.56
C PHE A 102 -15.77 -13.57 1.89
N PHE A 103 -15.53 -12.69 0.91
CA PHE A 103 -16.61 -11.97 0.24
C PHE A 103 -17.47 -12.87 -0.66
N ALA A 104 -16.93 -14.02 -1.09
CA ALA A 104 -17.66 -15.06 -1.81
C ALA A 104 -18.55 -15.96 -0.92
N LEU A 105 -18.47 -15.85 0.42
CA LEU A 105 -19.40 -16.54 1.30
C LEU A 105 -20.83 -16.02 1.16
N GLU A 106 -21.79 -16.87 1.54
CA GLU A 106 -23.20 -16.51 1.67
C GLU A 106 -23.38 -15.30 2.60
N GLU A 107 -24.39 -14.48 2.32
CA GLU A 107 -24.64 -13.24 3.07
C GLU A 107 -24.86 -13.52 4.57
N GLU A 108 -25.58 -14.58 4.91
CA GLU A 108 -25.82 -14.98 6.30
C GLU A 108 -24.51 -15.23 7.06
N GLU A 109 -23.54 -15.89 6.42
CA GLU A 109 -22.22 -16.15 7.01
C GLU A 109 -21.42 -14.86 7.20
N LYS A 110 -21.45 -13.94 6.23
CA LYS A 110 -20.79 -12.62 6.35
C LYS A 110 -21.40 -11.77 7.48
N MET A 111 -22.72 -11.81 7.62
CA MET A 111 -23.47 -11.00 8.60
C MET A 111 -23.28 -11.43 10.06
N LYS A 112 -22.67 -12.60 10.30
CA LYS A 112 -22.21 -12.98 11.64
C LYS A 112 -21.19 -11.99 12.21
N PHE A 113 -20.44 -11.28 11.36
CA PHE A 113 -19.39 -10.34 11.76
C PHE A 113 -19.79 -8.86 11.63
N PHE A 114 -21.09 -8.55 11.55
CA PHE A 114 -21.56 -7.17 11.37
C PHE A 114 -21.17 -6.23 12.53
N LEU A 115 -20.45 -5.15 12.22
CA LEU A 115 -19.90 -4.21 13.21
C LEU A 115 -20.96 -3.48 14.04
N GLY A 116 -22.19 -3.27 13.54
CA GLY A 116 -23.26 -2.63 14.31
C GLY A 116 -23.72 -3.44 15.54
N LYS A 117 -23.28 -4.70 15.67
CA LYS A 117 -23.48 -5.51 16.87
C LYS A 117 -22.34 -5.40 17.89
N SER A 118 -21.23 -4.73 17.53
CA SER A 118 -20.09 -4.53 18.42
C SER A 118 -20.43 -3.58 19.56
N LYS A 119 -19.82 -3.78 20.73
CA LYS A 119 -19.93 -2.84 21.86
C LYS A 119 -19.13 -1.55 21.63
N VAL A 120 -18.20 -1.54 20.67
CA VAL A 120 -17.29 -0.42 20.40
C VAL A 120 -17.91 0.63 19.46
N CYS A 121 -18.75 0.21 18.51
CA CYS A 121 -19.50 1.11 17.62
C CYS A 121 -20.96 1.19 18.10
N ARG A 122 -21.19 1.78 19.27
CA ARG A 122 -22.51 2.23 19.73
C ARG A 122 -22.51 3.73 19.92
#